data_AF-A0A9D9E7R6-F1
#
_entry.id   AF-A0A9D9E7R6-F1
#
_cell.length_a   1.000
_cell.length_b   1.000
_cell.length_c   1.000
_cell.angle_alpha   90.00
_cell.angle_beta   90.00
_cell.angle_gamma   90.00
#
_symmetry.space_group_name_H-M   'P 1'
#
loop_
_entity.id
_entity.type
_entity.pdbx_description
1 polymer ?
#
loop_
_entity_poly.entity_id
_entity_poly.type
_entity_poly.pdbx_seq_one_letter_code
_entity_poly.pdbx_strand_id
1 'polypeptide(L)'
;MLYGWQKINGHTYYFDVNTGSMYVGTQTINGKQYHFDSNGEESPIINFRNLYGSHLDFVNSLINGAIQGWNEYGILPSVTIAQAILESGWGQSYLSTAAHNLFGIKGSYNGQSIILPTKEWNGYEYVTINDSFRRYDNNSESVADHGYFLTINSRYNNLHWQRDYHTVCELLQQDGYATAPTYANSLINIIDCYGLNSVDQSLF
;
A
#
# COMPACT_ATOMS: atom_id res chain seq x y z
N MET A 1 -1.19 14.46 27.09
CA MET A 1 -0.42 13.21 26.84
C MET A 1 -1.38 12.05 26.99
N LEU A 2 -1.33 11.09 26.07
CA LEU A 2 -2.20 9.91 26.08
C LEU A 2 -1.43 8.71 26.65
N TYR A 3 -2.14 7.73 27.20
CA TYR A 3 -1.56 6.56 27.86
C TYR A 3 -2.41 5.32 27.62
N GLY A 4 -1.77 4.15 27.55
CA GLY A 4 -2.44 2.87 27.34
C GLY A 4 -3.18 2.79 26.01
N TRP A 5 -4.22 1.95 25.96
CA TRP A 5 -5.06 1.78 24.79
C TRP A 5 -5.87 3.04 24.49
N GLN A 6 -5.82 3.49 23.25
CA GLN A 6 -6.57 4.65 22.75
C GLN A 6 -7.24 4.30 21.44
N LYS A 7 -8.44 4.85 21.21
CA LYS A 7 -9.12 4.79 19.93
C LYS A 7 -9.32 6.20 19.40
N ILE A 8 -8.67 6.52 18.28
CA ILE A 8 -8.64 7.86 17.69
C ILE A 8 -9.06 7.73 16.24
N ASN A 9 -10.09 8.47 15.81
CA ASN A 9 -10.64 8.43 14.45
C ASN A 9 -10.99 7.02 13.93
N GLY A 10 -11.31 6.08 14.83
CA GLY A 10 -11.64 4.70 14.46
C GLY A 10 -10.47 3.73 14.54
N HIS A 11 -9.23 4.22 14.61
CA HIS A 11 -8.01 3.42 14.69
C HIS A 11 -7.59 3.20 16.15
N THR A 12 -7.00 2.04 16.44
CA THR A 12 -6.54 1.68 17.78
C THR A 12 -5.04 1.93 17.89
N TYR A 13 -4.61 2.52 19.01
CA TYR A 13 -3.22 2.82 19.32
C TYR A 13 -2.89 2.35 20.73
N TYR A 14 -1.61 2.15 21.01
CA TYR A 14 -1.13 1.96 22.38
C TYR A 14 -0.03 2.94 22.72
N PHE A 15 -0.16 3.60 23.86
CA PHE A 15 0.84 4.53 24.39
C PHE A 15 1.43 3.95 25.68
N ASP A 16 2.75 4.09 25.83
CA ASP A 16 3.47 3.69 27.02
C ASP A 16 2.82 4.29 28.28
N VAL A 17 2.52 3.47 29.27
CA VAL A 17 1.77 3.91 30.45
C VAL A 17 2.58 4.82 31.38
N ASN A 18 3.92 4.85 31.23
CA ASN A 18 4.79 5.68 32.06
C ASN A 18 5.21 6.96 31.34
N THR A 19 5.59 6.82 30.07
CA THR A 19 6.19 7.91 29.28
C THR A 19 5.20 8.59 28.34
N GLY A 20 4.10 7.92 27.99
CA GLY A 20 3.14 8.40 26.98
C GLY A 20 3.65 8.29 25.54
N SER A 21 4.79 7.62 25.30
CA SER A 21 5.31 7.36 23.95
C SER A 21 4.43 6.37 23.20
N MET A 22 4.09 6.67 21.95
CA MET A 22 3.31 5.78 21.09
C MET A 22 4.12 4.54 20.70
N TYR A 23 3.48 3.37 20.71
CA TYR A 23 4.10 2.13 20.28
C TYR A 23 4.00 1.97 18.76
N VAL A 24 5.06 1.41 18.18
CA VAL A 24 5.18 1.02 16.77
C VAL A 24 5.82 -0.38 16.70
N GLY A 25 5.65 -1.07 15.58
CA GLY A 25 6.13 -2.43 15.38
C GLY A 25 5.41 -3.47 16.25
N THR A 26 5.99 -4.66 16.33
CA THR A 26 5.42 -5.75 17.14
C THR A 26 5.76 -5.57 18.62
N GLN A 27 4.73 -5.56 19.46
CA GLN A 27 4.84 -5.33 20.91
C GLN A 27 4.09 -6.41 21.69
N THR A 28 4.58 -6.73 22.88
CA THR A 28 3.88 -7.63 23.82
C THR A 28 3.24 -6.82 24.93
N ILE A 29 1.90 -6.78 24.95
CA ILE A 29 1.11 -6.04 25.94
C ILE A 29 0.29 -7.07 26.73
N ASN A 30 0.53 -7.15 28.04
CA ASN A 30 -0.12 -8.11 28.94
C ASN A 30 -0.02 -9.57 28.46
N GLY A 31 1.13 -9.97 27.91
CA GLY A 31 1.38 -11.33 27.44
C GLY A 31 0.77 -11.67 26.07
N LYS A 32 0.09 -10.74 25.41
CA LYS A 32 -0.41 -10.89 24.03
C LYS A 32 0.39 -10.01 23.08
N GLN A 33 0.70 -10.54 21.89
CA GLN A 33 1.34 -9.77 20.83
C GLN A 33 0.33 -8.92 20.06
N TYR A 34 0.77 -7.72 19.71
CA TYR A 34 0.09 -6.75 18.86
C TYR A 34 1.11 -6.18 17.88
N HIS A 35 0.66 -5.78 16.69
CA HIS A 35 1.49 -5.05 15.75
C HIS A 35 0.90 -3.67 15.54
N PHE A 36 1.75 -2.65 15.54
CA PHE A 36 1.39 -1.27 15.24
C PHE A 36 2.20 -0.80 14.05
N ASP A 37 1.58 -0.16 13.07
CA ASP A 37 2.27 0.33 11.88
C ASP A 37 3.16 1.56 12.18
N SER A 38 3.71 2.19 11.13
CA SER A 38 4.58 3.36 11.29
C SER A 38 3.87 4.59 11.89
N ASN A 39 2.53 4.64 11.81
CA ASN A 39 1.71 5.67 12.42
C ASN A 39 1.24 5.29 13.84
N GLY A 40 1.62 4.10 14.32
CA GLY A 40 1.20 3.57 15.61
C GLY A 40 -0.19 2.93 15.60
N GLU A 41 -0.79 2.74 14.43
CA GLU A 41 -2.11 2.12 14.30
C GLU A 41 -2.01 0.60 14.41
N GLU A 42 -2.85 0.00 15.23
CA GLU A 42 -2.95 -1.46 15.34
C GLU A 42 -3.28 -2.06 13.98
N SER A 43 -2.48 -3.03 13.58
CA SER A 43 -2.61 -3.77 12.33
C SER A 43 -2.62 -5.27 12.64
N PRO A 44 -3.36 -6.08 11.86
CA PRO A 44 -3.40 -7.52 12.09
C PRO A 44 -2.00 -8.14 11.91
N ILE A 45 -1.67 -9.11 12.77
CA ILE A 45 -0.47 -9.92 12.61
C ILE A 45 -0.76 -10.98 11.54
N ILE A 46 -0.16 -10.80 10.36
CA ILE A 46 -0.28 -11.73 9.23
C ILE A 46 1.04 -12.49 9.07
N ASN A 47 0.95 -13.82 8.93
CA ASN A 47 2.11 -14.67 8.68
C ASN A 47 2.31 -14.83 7.16
N PHE A 48 3.30 -14.13 6.63
CA PHE A 48 3.69 -14.23 5.23
C PHE A 48 4.74 -15.33 5.00
N ARG A 49 4.81 -15.85 3.78
CA ARG A 49 5.87 -16.77 3.34
C ARG A 49 7.07 -15.94 2.87
N ASN A 50 8.29 -16.39 3.13
CA ASN A 50 9.51 -15.80 2.55
C ASN A 50 9.72 -14.28 2.77
N LEU A 51 9.05 -13.67 3.75
CA LEU A 51 9.22 -12.26 4.13
C LEU A 51 9.89 -12.16 5.50
N TYR A 52 11.01 -11.43 5.54
CA TYR A 52 11.79 -11.18 6.75
C TYR A 52 12.42 -9.79 6.69
N GLY A 53 12.81 -9.26 7.85
CA GLY A 53 13.52 -7.98 7.96
C GLY A 53 12.80 -6.84 7.24
N SER A 54 13.55 -6.02 6.50
CA SER A 54 13.02 -4.81 5.85
C SER A 54 11.91 -5.08 4.84
N HIS A 55 11.86 -6.25 4.20
CA HIS A 55 10.75 -6.59 3.29
C HIS A 55 9.47 -6.89 4.06
N LEU A 56 9.57 -7.55 5.22
CA LEU A 56 8.42 -7.75 6.10
C LEU A 56 7.94 -6.41 6.68
N ASP A 57 8.87 -5.56 7.12
CA ASP A 57 8.55 -4.22 7.63
C ASP A 57 7.86 -3.37 6.54
N PHE A 58 8.35 -3.44 5.31
CA PHE A 58 7.72 -2.78 4.17
C PHE A 58 6.29 -3.27 3.96
N VAL A 59 6.06 -4.57 3.83
CA VAL A 59 4.72 -5.12 3.63
C VAL A 59 3.77 -4.78 4.78
N ASN A 60 4.24 -4.87 6.03
CA ASN A 60 3.46 -4.48 7.20
C ASN A 60 3.02 -3.02 7.15
N SER A 61 3.86 -2.11 6.64
CA SER A 61 3.51 -0.69 6.46
C SER A 61 2.40 -0.42 5.44
N LEU A 62 2.00 -1.43 4.66
CA LEU A 62 0.96 -1.33 3.62
C LEU A 62 -0.40 -1.87 4.08
N ILE A 63 -0.42 -2.72 5.12
CA ILE A 63 -1.59 -3.55 5.47
C ILE A 63 -2.82 -2.69 5.77
N ASN A 64 -2.68 -1.67 6.63
CA ASN A 64 -3.82 -0.84 7.02
C ASN A 64 -4.43 -0.10 5.82
N GLY A 65 -3.61 0.51 4.96
CA GLY A 65 -4.07 1.16 3.75
C GLY A 65 -4.72 0.19 2.76
N ALA A 66 -4.20 -1.04 2.64
CA ALA A 66 -4.77 -2.06 1.78
C ALA A 66 -6.13 -2.55 2.29
N ILE A 67 -6.26 -2.74 3.61
CA ILE A 67 -7.53 -3.07 4.28
C ILE A 67 -8.55 -1.94 4.12
N GLN A 68 -8.11 -0.68 4.27
CA GLN A 68 -8.96 0.49 4.03
C GLN A 68 -9.46 0.50 2.57
N GLY A 69 -8.57 0.30 1.60
CA GLY A 69 -8.93 0.21 0.18
C GLY A 69 -9.95 -0.89 -0.12
N TRP A 70 -9.84 -2.05 0.55
CA TRP A 70 -10.86 -3.09 0.46
C TRP A 70 -12.20 -2.66 1.06
N ASN A 71 -12.19 -2.08 2.26
CA ASN A 71 -13.42 -1.72 2.96
C ASN A 71 -14.18 -0.58 2.28
N GLU A 72 -13.47 0.39 1.71
CA GLU A 72 -14.08 1.55 1.05
C GLU A 72 -14.45 1.27 -0.41
N TYR A 73 -13.57 0.57 -1.12
CA TYR A 73 -13.64 0.47 -2.58
C TYR A 73 -13.70 -0.96 -3.10
N GLY A 74 -13.54 -1.98 -2.26
CA GLY A 74 -13.49 -3.37 -2.70
C GLY A 74 -12.27 -3.70 -3.56
N ILE A 75 -11.16 -2.98 -3.42
CA ILE A 75 -9.91 -3.30 -4.11
C ILE A 75 -9.14 -4.35 -3.30
N LEU A 76 -8.76 -5.46 -3.94
CA LEU A 76 -8.22 -6.64 -3.27
C LEU A 76 -6.83 -6.38 -2.63
N PRO A 77 -6.66 -6.52 -1.31
CA PRO A 77 -5.43 -6.14 -0.61
C PRO A 77 -4.16 -6.81 -1.11
N SER A 78 -4.18 -8.12 -1.38
CA SER A 78 -3.00 -8.85 -1.85
C SER A 78 -2.45 -8.30 -3.16
N VAL A 79 -3.34 -7.88 -4.07
CA VAL A 79 -2.98 -7.27 -5.35
C VAL A 79 -2.40 -5.88 -5.14
N THR A 80 -3.03 -5.05 -4.31
CA THR A 80 -2.51 -3.71 -4.00
C THR A 80 -1.11 -3.78 -3.40
N ILE A 81 -0.86 -4.71 -2.47
CA ILE A 81 0.46 -4.93 -1.86
C ILE A 81 1.46 -5.40 -2.92
N ALA A 82 1.07 -6.33 -3.81
CA ALA A 82 1.93 -6.79 -4.89
C ALA A 82 2.29 -5.67 -5.89
N GLN A 83 1.32 -4.81 -6.23
CA GLN A 83 1.56 -3.62 -7.03
C GLN A 83 2.53 -2.68 -6.31
N ALA A 84 2.31 -2.37 -5.04
CA ALA A 84 3.22 -1.54 -4.26
C ALA A 84 4.65 -2.10 -4.29
N ILE A 85 4.84 -3.40 -4.08
CA ILE A 85 6.16 -4.05 -4.17
C ILE A 85 6.79 -3.83 -5.55
N LEU A 86 6.05 -4.09 -6.62
CA LEU A 86 6.53 -4.03 -7.99
C LEU A 86 6.85 -2.59 -8.43
N GLU A 87 5.91 -1.66 -8.23
CA GLU A 87 5.99 -0.28 -8.72
C GLU A 87 7.05 0.53 -7.95
N SER A 88 7.23 0.26 -6.65
CA SER A 88 8.19 0.98 -5.81
C SER A 88 9.56 0.32 -5.70
N GLY A 89 9.70 -0.92 -6.19
CA GLY A 89 10.89 -1.74 -5.95
C GLY A 89 11.14 -1.95 -4.46
N TRP A 90 10.15 -2.48 -3.74
CA TRP A 90 10.21 -2.66 -2.27
C TRP A 90 10.38 -1.35 -1.49
N GLY A 91 9.73 -0.28 -1.95
CA GLY A 91 9.80 1.05 -1.34
C GLY A 91 11.13 1.77 -1.54
N GLN A 92 12.05 1.22 -2.35
CA GLN A 92 13.41 1.75 -2.49
C GLN A 92 13.54 2.76 -3.62
N SER A 93 12.52 2.95 -4.46
CA SER A 93 12.56 4.00 -5.49
C SER A 93 12.72 5.38 -4.87
N TYR A 94 13.37 6.30 -5.59
CA TYR A 94 13.57 7.66 -5.08
C TYR A 94 12.25 8.35 -4.74
N LEU A 95 11.22 8.19 -5.58
CA LEU A 95 9.90 8.77 -5.31
C LEU A 95 9.25 8.16 -4.05
N SER A 96 9.40 6.85 -3.84
CA SER A 96 8.89 6.18 -2.64
C SER A 96 9.60 6.66 -1.37
N THR A 97 10.92 6.74 -1.40
CA THR A 97 11.72 7.16 -0.23
C THR A 97 11.58 8.65 0.09
N ALA A 98 11.43 9.51 -0.93
CA ALA A 98 11.34 10.96 -0.73
C ALA A 98 9.92 11.45 -0.43
N ALA A 99 8.89 10.73 -0.89
CA ALA A 99 7.51 11.21 -0.85
C ALA A 99 6.47 10.17 -0.44
N HIS A 100 6.89 8.97 -0.02
CA HIS A 100 6.00 7.83 0.28
C HIS A 100 5.09 7.42 -0.88
N ASN A 101 5.37 7.86 -2.10
CA ASN A 101 4.51 7.59 -3.26
C ASN A 101 4.95 6.32 -3.98
N LEU A 102 4.27 5.22 -3.63
CA LEU A 102 4.64 3.87 -4.05
C LEU A 102 4.20 3.53 -5.48
N PHE A 103 3.23 4.27 -6.02
CA PHE A 103 2.55 3.95 -7.28
C PHE A 103 2.78 4.99 -8.38
N GLY A 104 3.62 6.01 -8.13
CA GLY A 104 3.90 7.07 -9.10
C GLY A 104 2.71 7.98 -9.39
N ILE A 105 1.77 8.14 -8.45
CA ILE A 105 0.55 8.92 -8.69
C ILE A 105 0.90 10.41 -8.78
N LYS A 106 0.54 11.02 -9.91
CA LYS A 106 0.76 12.44 -10.18
C LYS A 106 -0.25 13.35 -9.45
N GLY A 107 0.13 14.60 -9.27
CA GLY A 107 -0.68 15.66 -8.65
C GLY A 107 -0.27 15.97 -7.21
N SER A 108 -1.25 16.32 -6.39
CA SER A 108 -1.08 16.66 -4.98
C SER A 108 -2.05 15.87 -4.10
N TYR A 109 -1.60 15.47 -2.91
CA TYR A 109 -2.43 14.83 -1.90
C TYR A 109 -2.48 15.73 -0.65
N ASN A 110 -3.67 16.17 -0.25
CA ASN A 110 -3.86 17.14 0.84
C ASN A 110 -2.96 18.40 0.71
N GLY A 111 -2.79 18.88 -0.52
CA GLY A 111 -1.92 20.02 -0.84
C GLY A 111 -0.42 19.72 -0.83
N GLN A 112 0.00 18.49 -0.52
CA GLN A 112 1.40 18.06 -0.56
C GLN A 112 1.76 17.44 -1.91
N SER A 113 2.96 17.77 -2.41
CA SER A 113 3.53 17.19 -3.63
C SER A 113 5.05 17.32 -3.66
N ILE A 114 5.71 16.55 -4.51
CA ILE A 114 7.12 16.69 -4.89
C ILE A 114 7.23 16.87 -6.40
N ILE A 115 8.07 17.80 -6.87
CA ILE A 115 8.31 18.00 -8.31
C ILE A 115 9.53 17.19 -8.71
N LEU A 116 9.38 16.29 -9.68
CA LEU A 116 10.47 15.44 -10.18
C LEU A 116 10.46 15.35 -11.71
N PRO A 117 11.64 15.13 -12.34
CA PRO A 117 11.71 14.81 -13.75
C PRO A 117 11.08 13.43 -14.04
N THR A 118 10.25 13.36 -15.07
CA THR A 118 9.62 12.14 -15.58
C THR A 118 9.77 12.05 -17.09
N LYS A 119 9.80 10.83 -17.63
CA LYS A 119 9.82 10.58 -19.07
C LYS A 119 8.39 10.44 -19.58
N GLU A 120 7.99 11.33 -20.49
CA GLU A 120 6.68 11.30 -21.13
C GLU A 120 6.80 10.97 -22.61
N TRP A 121 5.90 10.14 -23.12
CA TRP A 121 5.79 9.91 -24.56
C TRP A 121 4.97 11.03 -25.21
N ASN A 122 5.58 11.80 -26.12
CA ASN A 122 4.89 12.90 -26.80
C ASN A 122 4.20 12.49 -28.12
N GLY A 123 4.19 11.19 -28.45
CA GLY A 123 3.73 10.67 -29.75
C GLY A 123 4.86 10.23 -30.69
N TYR A 124 6.09 10.71 -30.47
CA TYR A 124 7.24 10.48 -31.34
C TYR A 124 8.47 9.97 -30.59
N GLU A 125 8.73 10.52 -29.42
CA GLU A 125 9.86 10.17 -28.57
C GLU A 125 9.51 10.35 -27.08
N TYR A 126 10.36 9.81 -26.22
CA TYR A 126 10.31 10.09 -24.79
C TYR A 126 11.05 11.40 -24.50
N VAL A 127 10.34 12.37 -23.93
CA VAL A 127 10.89 13.64 -23.46
C VAL A 127 10.90 13.68 -21.94
N THR A 128 11.90 14.33 -21.34
CA THR A 128 11.93 14.55 -19.90
C THR A 128 11.25 15.88 -19.57
N ILE A 129 10.20 15.84 -18.75
CA ILE A 129 9.55 17.03 -18.20
C ILE A 129 9.57 16.97 -16.68
N ASN A 130 9.41 18.11 -16.01
CA ASN A 130 9.12 18.13 -14.59
C ASN A 130 7.62 17.97 -14.39
N ASP A 131 7.23 17.03 -13.54
CA ASP A 131 5.84 16.81 -13.16
C ASP A 131 5.70 16.77 -11.64
N SER A 132 4.48 17.06 -11.17
CA SER A 132 4.15 17.00 -9.75
C SER A 132 3.67 15.61 -9.40
N PHE A 133 4.27 15.01 -8.37
CA PHE A 133 3.85 13.74 -7.81
C PHE A 133 3.28 13.94 -6.42
N ARG A 134 2.22 13.19 -6.10
CA ARG A 134 1.62 13.21 -4.77
C ARG A 134 2.68 12.87 -3.73
N ARG A 135 2.60 13.52 -2.57
CA ARG A 135 3.41 13.22 -1.40
C ARG A 135 2.48 12.81 -0.26
N TYR A 136 2.86 11.75 0.43
CA TYR A 136 2.12 11.19 1.54
C TYR A 136 2.96 11.26 2.81
N ASP A 137 2.30 11.23 3.97
CA ASP A 137 3.00 11.22 5.25
C ASP A 137 3.58 9.83 5.57
N ASN A 138 3.03 8.77 4.97
CA ASN A 138 3.45 7.38 5.16
C ASN A 138 2.98 6.47 4.00
N ASN A 139 3.44 5.23 3.99
CA ASN A 139 3.11 4.26 2.95
C ASN A 139 1.62 3.85 2.96
N SER A 140 1.01 3.75 4.15
CA SER A 140 -0.41 3.36 4.30
C SER A 140 -1.33 4.34 3.55
N GLU A 141 -1.07 5.65 3.66
CA GLU A 141 -1.81 6.68 2.91
C GLU A 141 -1.64 6.57 1.40
N SER A 142 -0.43 6.26 0.92
CA SER A 142 -0.21 6.03 -0.51
C SER A 142 -1.03 4.84 -1.02
N VAL A 143 -1.15 3.79 -0.22
CA VAL A 143 -1.95 2.60 -0.54
C VAL A 143 -3.45 2.89 -0.52
N ALA A 144 -3.94 3.61 0.49
CA ALA A 144 -5.34 4.02 0.55
C ALA A 144 -5.73 4.90 -0.65
N ASP A 145 -4.88 5.88 -0.99
CA ASP A 145 -5.10 6.78 -2.13
C ASP A 145 -4.99 6.06 -3.48
N HIS A 146 -4.20 4.98 -3.58
CA HIS A 146 -4.18 4.12 -4.76
C HIS A 146 -5.51 3.39 -4.97
N GLY A 147 -6.14 2.90 -3.90
CA GLY A 147 -7.49 2.33 -3.96
C GLY A 147 -8.53 3.34 -4.50
N TYR A 148 -8.45 4.59 -4.03
CA TYR A 148 -9.28 5.68 -4.56
C TYR A 148 -8.96 5.99 -6.03
N PHE A 149 -7.68 6.06 -6.40
CA PHE A 149 -7.24 6.30 -7.78
C PHE A 149 -7.80 5.26 -8.76
N LEU A 150 -7.79 3.97 -8.39
CA LEU A 150 -8.41 2.92 -9.20
C LEU A 150 -9.91 3.13 -9.33
N THR A 151 -10.58 3.52 -8.24
CA THR A 151 -12.04 3.71 -8.17
C THR A 151 -12.54 4.86 -9.03
N ILE A 152 -11.83 6.00 -9.05
CA ILE A 152 -12.26 7.16 -9.84
C ILE A 152 -11.96 7.01 -11.34
N ASN A 153 -11.10 6.07 -11.70
CA ASN A 153 -10.79 5.79 -13.09
C ASN A 153 -11.69 4.68 -13.61
N SER A 154 -12.71 5.07 -14.37
CA SER A 154 -13.77 4.16 -14.84
C SER A 154 -13.28 2.92 -15.58
N ARG A 155 -12.04 2.94 -16.08
CA ARG A 155 -11.42 1.78 -16.73
C ARG A 155 -11.25 0.57 -15.79
N TYR A 156 -11.22 0.78 -14.47
CA TYR A 156 -10.98 -0.26 -13.47
C TYR A 156 -12.24 -0.63 -12.66
N ASN A 157 -13.44 -0.23 -13.11
CA ASN A 157 -14.70 -0.51 -12.41
C ASN A 157 -15.00 -2.01 -12.24
N ASN A 158 -14.38 -2.85 -13.05
CA ASN A 158 -14.49 -4.31 -13.00
C ASN A 158 -13.70 -4.95 -11.83
N LEU A 159 -12.79 -4.21 -11.19
CA LEU A 159 -11.94 -4.71 -10.09
C LEU A 159 -12.68 -4.77 -8.75
N HIS A 160 -13.73 -3.97 -8.58
CA HIS A 160 -14.43 -3.82 -7.30
C HIS A 160 -15.03 -5.13 -6.81
N TRP A 161 -14.72 -5.48 -5.56
CA TRP A 161 -15.22 -6.65 -4.81
C TRP A 161 -14.83 -8.01 -5.39
N GLN A 162 -13.88 -8.04 -6.31
CA GLN A 162 -13.29 -9.29 -6.78
C GLN A 162 -12.48 -9.93 -5.65
N ARG A 163 -12.64 -11.25 -5.48
CA ARG A 163 -12.00 -12.02 -4.39
C ARG A 163 -10.95 -13.01 -4.88
N ASP A 164 -10.73 -13.07 -6.19
CA ASP A 164 -9.69 -13.90 -6.79
C ASP A 164 -8.60 -13.01 -7.37
N TYR A 165 -7.40 -13.11 -6.81
CA TYR A 165 -6.28 -12.27 -7.22
C TYR A 165 -5.81 -12.58 -8.65
N HIS A 166 -6.00 -13.81 -9.16
CA HIS A 166 -5.69 -14.12 -10.56
C HIS A 166 -6.57 -13.28 -11.49
N THR A 167 -7.90 -13.32 -11.27
CA THR A 167 -8.86 -12.50 -12.01
C THR A 167 -8.52 -11.02 -11.94
N VAL A 168 -8.22 -10.46 -10.75
CA VAL A 168 -7.89 -9.03 -10.62
C VAL A 168 -6.60 -8.68 -11.36
N CYS A 169 -5.57 -9.51 -11.30
CA CYS A 169 -4.31 -9.29 -12.02
C CYS A 169 -4.51 -9.31 -13.54
N GLU A 170 -5.33 -10.22 -14.05
CA GLU A 170 -5.68 -10.31 -15.47
C GLU A 170 -6.48 -9.08 -15.93
N LEU A 171 -7.47 -8.64 -15.15
CA LEU A 171 -8.25 -7.45 -15.45
C LEU A 171 -7.37 -6.20 -15.48
N LEU A 172 -6.49 -5.99 -14.50
CA LEU A 172 -5.52 -4.88 -14.50
C LEU A 172 -4.69 -4.82 -15.78
N GLN A 173 -4.25 -5.97 -16.29
CA GLN A 173 -3.51 -6.04 -17.55
C GLN A 173 -4.39 -5.73 -18.76
N GLN A 174 -5.59 -6.32 -18.84
CA GLN A 174 -6.55 -6.07 -19.93
C GLN A 174 -6.99 -4.60 -19.99
N ASP A 175 -7.18 -4.00 -18.83
CA ASP A 175 -7.59 -2.61 -18.68
C ASP A 175 -6.45 -1.65 -19.01
N GLY A 176 -5.21 -2.14 -19.11
CA GLY A 176 -4.02 -1.40 -19.52
C GLY A 176 -3.38 -0.60 -18.39
N TYR A 177 -3.32 -1.17 -17.18
CA TYR A 177 -2.61 -0.56 -16.05
C TYR A 177 -1.12 -0.38 -16.35
N ALA A 178 -0.49 -1.39 -16.97
CA ALA A 178 0.89 -1.35 -17.42
C ALA A 178 1.02 -1.76 -18.88
N THR A 179 2.06 -1.28 -19.56
CA THR A 179 2.36 -1.64 -20.96
C THR A 179 3.08 -2.98 -21.08
N ALA A 180 3.60 -3.53 -19.98
CA ALA A 180 4.33 -4.80 -19.98
C ALA A 180 3.37 -5.98 -20.24
N PRO A 181 3.66 -6.88 -21.20
CA PRO A 181 2.79 -8.02 -21.51
C PRO A 181 2.79 -9.10 -20.42
N THR A 182 3.63 -8.98 -19.40
CA THR A 182 3.76 -9.93 -18.29
C THR A 182 3.23 -9.36 -16.98
N TYR A 183 2.53 -8.22 -16.98
CA TYR A 183 2.16 -7.51 -15.76
C TYR A 183 1.34 -8.38 -14.80
N ALA A 184 0.29 -9.03 -15.28
CA ALA A 184 -0.54 -9.91 -14.45
C ALA A 184 0.29 -11.05 -13.81
N ASN A 185 1.12 -11.71 -14.63
CA ASN A 185 1.97 -12.80 -14.17
C ASN A 185 3.02 -12.33 -13.14
N SER A 186 3.57 -11.13 -13.29
CA SER A 186 4.49 -10.56 -12.29
C SER A 186 3.80 -10.37 -10.94
N LEU A 187 2.57 -9.85 -10.92
CA LEU A 187 1.80 -9.68 -9.68
C LEU A 187 1.44 -11.01 -9.04
N ILE A 188 0.93 -11.97 -9.83
CA ILE A 188 0.60 -13.33 -9.36
C ILE A 188 1.83 -13.98 -8.72
N ASN A 189 2.99 -13.91 -9.37
CA ASN A 189 4.23 -14.48 -8.83
C ASN A 189 4.65 -13.83 -7.50
N ILE A 190 4.47 -12.51 -7.34
CA ILE A 190 4.75 -11.82 -6.08
C ILE A 190 3.80 -12.31 -4.98
N ILE A 191 2.49 -12.39 -5.28
CA ILE A 191 1.47 -12.87 -4.34
C ILE A 191 1.77 -14.30 -3.90
N ASP A 192 2.09 -15.18 -4.84
CA ASP A 192 2.40 -16.58 -4.58
C ASP A 192 3.70 -16.77 -3.80
N CYS A 193 4.75 -16.04 -4.17
CA CYS A 193 6.06 -16.11 -3.52
C CYS A 193 5.96 -15.75 -2.03
N TYR A 194 5.19 -14.71 -1.72
CA TYR A 194 5.11 -14.16 -0.36
C TYR A 194 3.84 -14.56 0.41
N GLY A 195 2.88 -15.23 -0.23
CA GLY A 195 1.60 -15.58 0.38
C GLY A 195 0.80 -14.34 0.79
N LEU A 196 0.73 -13.33 -0.08
CA LEU A 196 0.05 -12.06 0.22
C LEU A 196 -1.47 -12.21 0.33
N ASN A 197 -2.04 -13.26 -0.28
CA ASN A 197 -3.46 -13.62 -0.17
C ASN A 197 -3.88 -13.94 1.27
N SER A 198 -2.95 -14.18 2.20
CA SER A 198 -3.23 -14.28 3.64
C SER A 198 -3.86 -13.00 4.22
N VAL A 199 -3.61 -11.82 3.61
CA VAL A 199 -4.29 -10.57 4.01
C VAL A 199 -5.76 -10.64 3.62
N ASP A 200 -6.07 -11.06 2.39
CA ASP A 200 -7.45 -11.20 1.90
C ASP A 200 -8.24 -12.18 2.79
N GLN A 201 -7.64 -13.34 3.09
CA GLN A 201 -8.23 -14.38 3.95
C GLN A 201 -8.50 -13.92 5.38
N SER A 202 -7.84 -12.86 5.84
CA SER A 202 -8.10 -12.27 7.16
C SER A 202 -9.36 -11.40 7.19
N LEU A 203 -9.91 -11.07 6.02
CA LEU A 203 -11.03 -10.13 5.87
C LEU A 203 -12.36 -10.81 5.54
N PHE A 204 -12.38 -11.97 4.87
CA PHE A 204 -13.60 -12.64 4.42
C PHE A 204 -13.50 -14.16 4.29
#